data_AF-A0A8H3DWG5-F1
#
_entry.id   AF-A0A8H3DWG5-F1
#
_cell.length_a   1.000
_cell.length_b   1.000
_cell.length_c   1.000
_cell.angle_alpha   90.00
_cell.angle_beta   90.00
_cell.angle_gamma   90.00
#
_symmetry.space_group_name_H-M   'P 1'
#
loop_
_entity.id
_entity.type
_entity.pdbx_description
1 polymer ?
#
loop_
_entity_poly.entity_id
_entity_poly.type
_entity_poly.pdbx_seq_one_letter_code
_entity_poly.pdbx_strand_id
1 'polypeptide(L)'
;ISPILVLMPPQFMYSPVKSIVAQSGDVVEQGNSIVYNTSENPTSPEYSKYQFARVVELLCCTNTNDPSDTTYFAILQRFSLASTRHPILGMPQLALDTEFCLCEPQKLVCSVNVQHDCSQGRCTLTHKIPIRQERELTERCRLEVCHSDDSRYILNVQALHNSKYIDKSLPTELRGALVQLGDRNEILKQGADNVRNKKAQKDANRQATKAAKDAFTRTLEASMVRERDTRAEDPGDDTEHAGTSAQATTEGSTPLEQSLYFSQYTVEILKGLCRKHKLVLSGAKRQLIDRLVDLYRSKGLPLPTHEEIEQLKIDTPAPHINGASSTLEHNNPEGSEPPAKRRRPLPKARPTGPGSDNSDVIRL
;
A
#
# COMPACT_ATOMS: atom_id res chain seq x y z
N ILE A 1 1.47 16.38 29.88
CA ILE A 1 2.14 15.69 30.99
C ILE A 1 1.06 14.87 31.69
N SER A 2 1.09 13.55 31.55
CA SER A 2 0.08 12.65 32.13
C SER A 2 -0.01 12.88 33.65
N PRO A 3 -1.21 12.88 34.25
CA PRO A 3 -1.41 13.14 35.69
C PRO A 3 -0.62 12.18 36.60
N ILE A 4 -0.17 11.04 36.07
CA ILE A 4 0.65 10.05 36.78
C ILE A 4 2.06 10.59 37.13
N LEU A 5 2.60 11.55 36.37
CA LEU A 5 3.97 12.05 36.60
C LEU A 5 4.11 12.98 37.82
N VAL A 6 2.99 13.39 38.45
CA VAL A 6 3.00 14.39 39.54
C VAL A 6 3.45 13.80 40.89
N LEU A 7 3.55 12.48 41.02
CA LEU A 7 3.87 11.81 42.30
C LEU A 7 5.26 11.16 42.34
N MET A 8 6.14 11.47 41.39
CA MET A 8 7.44 10.80 41.27
C MET A 8 8.52 11.47 42.13
N PRO A 9 9.43 10.72 42.79
CA PRO A 9 10.48 11.30 43.61
C PRO A 9 11.46 12.16 42.78
N PRO A 10 11.98 13.27 43.33
CA PRO A 10 12.84 14.20 42.59
C PRO A 10 14.19 13.62 42.16
N GLN A 11 14.62 12.49 42.75
CA GLN A 11 15.86 11.81 42.40
C GLN A 11 15.81 10.97 41.11
N PHE A 12 14.68 10.95 40.40
CA PHE A 12 14.52 10.16 39.19
C PHE A 12 14.20 11.05 37.99
N MET A 13 14.93 10.85 36.90
CA MET A 13 14.68 11.51 35.63
C MET A 13 13.92 10.55 34.70
N TYR A 14 12.78 11.01 34.19
CA TYR A 14 11.95 10.23 33.26
C TYR A 14 12.13 10.73 31.84
N SER A 15 12.35 9.81 30.91
CA SER A 15 12.47 10.10 29.48
C SER A 15 11.57 9.16 28.65
N PRO A 16 10.96 9.65 27.56
CA PRO A 16 10.13 8.82 26.70
C PRO A 16 11.00 7.83 25.92
N VAL A 17 10.48 6.62 25.75
CA VAL A 17 11.13 5.53 25.01
C VAL A 17 10.35 5.25 23.74
N LYS A 18 11.06 4.98 22.63
CA LYS A 18 10.41 4.72 21.35
C LYS A 18 9.71 3.37 21.30
N SER A 19 10.37 2.32 21.79
CA SER A 19 9.88 0.94 21.75
C SER A 19 10.51 0.05 22.82
N ILE A 20 9.82 -1.04 23.17
CA ILE A 20 10.27 -2.10 24.08
C ILE A 20 10.03 -3.45 23.40
N VAL A 21 10.87 -4.46 23.67
CA VAL A 21 10.66 -5.82 23.16
C VAL A 21 9.90 -6.65 24.20
N ALA A 22 8.75 -7.19 23.82
CA ALA A 22 7.94 -8.07 24.67
C ALA A 22 8.54 -9.48 24.78
N GLN A 23 8.06 -10.30 25.72
CA GLN A 23 8.56 -11.68 25.93
C GLN A 23 8.48 -12.56 24.67
N SER A 24 7.48 -12.35 23.82
CA SER A 24 7.31 -13.03 22.53
C SER A 24 8.37 -12.66 21.48
N GLY A 25 9.14 -11.59 21.70
CA GLY A 25 10.04 -10.98 20.72
C GLY A 25 9.40 -9.87 19.89
N ASP A 26 8.11 -9.57 20.10
CA ASP A 26 7.44 -8.47 19.41
C ASP A 26 8.01 -7.11 19.86
N VAL A 27 8.18 -6.20 18.90
CA VAL A 27 8.48 -4.80 19.20
C VAL A 27 7.17 -4.10 19.53
N VAL A 28 7.09 -3.54 20.73
CA VAL A 28 5.95 -2.81 21.28
C VAL A 28 6.24 -1.32 21.25
N GLU A 29 5.34 -0.56 20.64
CA GLU A 29 5.39 0.89 20.52
C GLU A 29 4.15 1.54 21.15
N GLN A 30 4.19 2.86 21.32
CA GLN A 30 3.03 3.63 21.75
C GLN A 30 1.83 3.39 20.82
N GLY A 31 0.65 3.22 21.42
CA GLY A 31 -0.61 2.95 20.72
C GLY A 31 -0.83 1.48 20.37
N ASN A 32 0.18 0.60 20.48
CA ASN A 32 -0.01 -0.83 20.28
C ASN A 32 -0.97 -1.42 21.31
N SER A 33 -1.72 -2.44 20.91
CA SER A 33 -2.50 -3.27 21.83
C SER A 33 -1.72 -4.53 22.15
N ILE A 34 -1.70 -4.88 23.43
CA ILE A 34 -0.83 -5.92 23.97
C ILE A 34 -1.59 -6.85 24.93
N VAL A 35 -1.03 -8.03 25.12
CA VAL A 35 -1.33 -8.90 26.26
C VAL A 35 -0.23 -8.70 27.29
N TYR A 36 -0.61 -8.55 28.55
CA TYR A 36 0.33 -8.48 29.67
C TYR A 36 -0.06 -9.43 30.80
N ASN A 37 0.93 -9.84 31.59
CA ASN A 37 0.74 -10.69 32.75
C ASN A 37 0.46 -9.84 33.99
N THR A 38 -0.69 -10.06 34.64
CA THR A 38 -1.08 -9.37 35.88
C THR A 38 -0.67 -10.12 37.15
N SER A 39 -0.08 -11.32 37.03
CA SER A 39 0.46 -12.04 38.18
C SER A 39 1.57 -11.22 38.84
N GLU A 40 1.56 -11.17 40.18
CA GLU A 40 2.68 -10.63 40.96
C GLU A 40 3.96 -11.45 40.72
N ASN A 41 3.80 -12.75 40.47
CA ASN A 41 4.89 -13.66 40.17
C ASN A 41 4.79 -14.18 38.72
N PRO A 42 5.48 -13.53 37.76
CA PRO A 42 5.37 -13.88 36.34
C PRO A 42 5.98 -15.24 35.99
N THR A 43 6.85 -15.79 36.86
CA THR A 43 7.51 -17.09 36.62
C THR A 43 6.69 -18.29 37.08
N SER A 44 5.63 -18.08 37.87
CA SER A 44 4.74 -19.17 38.28
C SER A 44 3.78 -19.54 37.15
N PRO A 45 3.90 -20.73 36.54
CA PRO A 45 3.07 -21.14 35.42
C PRO A 45 1.62 -21.47 35.82
N GLU A 46 1.36 -21.66 37.12
CA GLU A 46 0.11 -22.21 37.63
C GLU A 46 -1.04 -21.18 37.63
N TYR A 47 -0.72 -19.87 37.60
CA TYR A 47 -1.73 -18.79 37.68
C TYR A 47 -1.42 -17.59 36.79
N SER A 48 -1.01 -17.83 35.54
CA SER A 48 -0.82 -16.72 34.59
C SER A 48 -2.16 -16.06 34.27
N LYS A 49 -2.42 -14.89 34.88
CA LYS A 49 -3.59 -14.07 34.63
C LYS A 49 -3.25 -13.02 33.58
N TYR A 50 -3.55 -13.34 32.32
CA TYR A 50 -3.34 -12.44 31.21
C TYR A 50 -4.48 -11.45 31.05
N GLN A 51 -4.16 -10.22 30.66
CA GLN A 51 -5.12 -9.17 30.35
C GLN A 51 -4.72 -8.42 29.08
N PHE A 52 -5.68 -7.72 28.49
CA PHE A 52 -5.48 -6.89 27.31
C PHE A 52 -5.32 -5.42 27.74
N ALA A 53 -4.40 -4.71 27.11
CA ALA A 53 -4.26 -3.27 27.29
C ALA A 53 -3.76 -2.58 26.02
N ARG A 54 -3.90 -1.25 25.96
CA ARG A 54 -3.25 -0.39 24.99
C ARG A 54 -2.08 0.33 25.64
N VAL A 55 -0.95 0.40 24.95
CA VAL A 55 0.22 1.14 25.39
C VAL A 55 -0.04 2.63 25.18
N VAL A 56 -0.06 3.39 26.27
CA VAL A 56 -0.30 4.84 26.25
C VAL A 56 1.02 5.58 26.12
N GLU A 57 2.04 5.12 26.83
CA GLU A 57 3.35 5.74 26.88
C GLU A 57 4.40 4.70 27.33
N LEU A 58 5.63 4.85 26.84
CA LEU A 58 6.78 4.05 27.24
C LEU A 58 7.81 4.99 27.86
N LEU A 59 8.33 4.63 29.02
CA LEU A 59 9.19 5.48 29.82
C LEU A 59 10.47 4.74 30.24
N CYS A 60 11.54 5.51 30.35
CA CYS A 60 12.80 5.14 30.96
C CYS A 60 13.01 6.06 32.17
N CYS A 61 13.26 5.46 33.32
CA CYS A 61 13.53 6.12 34.58
C CYS A 61 15.00 5.88 34.93
N THR A 62 15.77 6.95 35.04
CA THR A 62 17.19 6.90 35.42
C THR A 62 17.38 7.61 36.74
N ASN A 63 18.04 6.94 37.69
CA ASN A 63 18.40 7.53 38.97
C ASN A 63 19.45 8.64 38.75
N THR A 64 19.19 9.85 39.24
CA THR A 64 20.12 10.98 39.02
C THR A 64 21.44 10.79 39.76
N ASN A 65 21.43 10.01 40.83
CA ASN A 65 22.64 9.72 41.63
C ASN A 65 23.45 8.55 41.05
N ASP A 66 22.79 7.67 40.28
CA ASP A 66 23.43 6.53 39.61
C ASP A 66 22.83 6.34 38.20
N PRO A 67 23.44 6.93 37.16
CA PRO A 67 22.95 6.79 35.80
C PRO A 67 22.91 5.36 35.27
N SER A 68 23.62 4.41 35.92
CA SER A 68 23.57 3.00 35.56
C SER A 68 22.29 2.30 36.05
N ASP A 69 21.66 2.86 37.08
CA ASP A 69 20.36 2.43 37.59
C ASP A 69 19.24 3.00 36.70
N THR A 70 19.00 2.30 35.60
CA THR A 70 17.97 2.62 34.61
C THR A 70 16.89 1.53 34.58
N THR A 71 15.66 1.92 34.83
CA THR A 71 14.48 1.05 34.79
C THR A 71 13.50 1.51 33.72
N TYR A 72 12.88 0.58 33.01
CA TYR A 72 11.90 0.88 31.97
C TYR A 72 10.49 0.55 32.46
N PHE A 73 9.50 1.28 31.99
CA PHE A 73 8.10 1.07 32.31
C PHE A 73 7.19 1.35 31.11
N ALA A 74 6.04 0.70 31.07
CA ALA A 74 4.95 1.02 30.17
C ALA A 74 3.75 1.53 30.96
N ILE A 75 3.17 2.65 30.53
CA ILE A 75 1.85 3.08 31.00
C ILE A 75 0.82 2.45 30.09
N LEU A 76 -0.03 1.62 30.67
CA LEU A 76 -1.05 0.86 29.95
C LEU A 76 -2.44 1.39 30.29
N GLN A 77 -3.31 1.48 29.29
CA GLN A 77 -4.76 1.68 29.47
C GLN A 77 -5.45 0.33 29.27
N ARG A 78 -6.21 -0.12 30.27
CA ARG A 78 -6.76 -1.49 30.26
C ARG A 78 -7.90 -1.62 29.26
N PHE A 79 -8.08 -2.82 28.71
CA PHE A 79 -9.32 -3.19 28.03
C PHE A 79 -10.20 -4.02 28.97
N SER A 80 -11.48 -3.71 29.00
CA SER A 80 -12.52 -4.60 29.50
C SER A 80 -12.98 -5.54 28.38
N LEU A 81 -13.16 -6.82 28.71
CA LEU A 81 -13.60 -7.84 27.77
C LEU A 81 -15.11 -8.05 27.91
N ALA A 82 -15.85 -7.92 26.81
CA ALA A 82 -17.30 -8.17 26.82
C ALA A 82 -17.59 -9.67 27.04
N SER A 83 -18.69 -9.97 27.74
CA SER A 83 -19.11 -11.36 27.99
C SER A 83 -19.62 -12.08 26.74
N THR A 84 -19.97 -11.33 25.69
CA THR A 84 -20.49 -11.86 24.43
C THR A 84 -19.62 -11.46 23.25
N ARG A 85 -19.58 -12.35 22.27
CA ARG A 85 -18.96 -12.13 20.96
C ARG A 85 -19.71 -11.07 20.14
N HIS A 86 -18.98 -10.40 19.25
CA HIS A 86 -19.54 -9.46 18.31
C HIS A 86 -20.58 -10.15 17.41
N PRO A 87 -21.78 -9.62 17.19
CA PRO A 87 -22.87 -10.35 16.52
C PRO A 87 -22.59 -10.70 15.05
N ILE A 88 -21.88 -9.81 14.33
CA ILE A 88 -21.59 -10.00 12.89
C ILE A 88 -20.30 -10.79 12.68
N LEU A 89 -19.19 -10.26 13.20
CA LEU A 89 -17.87 -10.88 13.03
C LEU A 89 -17.66 -12.09 13.93
N GLY A 90 -18.43 -12.19 15.02
CA GLY A 90 -18.29 -13.24 16.01
C GLY A 90 -17.13 -13.08 16.99
N MET A 91 -16.26 -12.10 16.79
CA MET A 91 -15.01 -12.01 17.53
C MET A 91 -15.20 -11.42 18.93
N PRO A 92 -14.30 -11.68 19.89
CA PRO A 92 -14.36 -11.04 21.20
C PRO A 92 -14.31 -9.51 21.08
N GLN A 93 -15.10 -8.83 21.90
CA GLN A 93 -15.18 -7.37 21.92
C GLN A 93 -14.40 -6.83 23.11
N LEU A 94 -13.64 -5.78 22.88
CA LEU A 94 -12.85 -5.06 23.89
C LEU A 94 -13.38 -3.63 23.99
N ALA A 95 -13.47 -3.09 25.20
CA ALA A 95 -13.73 -1.68 25.42
C ALA A 95 -12.60 -1.06 26.24
N LEU A 96 -12.05 0.07 25.80
CA LEU A 96 -11.04 0.79 26.57
C LEU A 96 -11.65 1.28 27.89
N ASP A 97 -10.98 0.94 28.97
CA ASP A 97 -11.32 1.39 30.30
C ASP A 97 -10.68 2.76 30.58
N THR A 98 -11.19 3.46 31.59
CA THR A 98 -10.58 4.66 32.15
C THR A 98 -9.41 4.35 33.08
N GLU A 99 -9.23 3.08 33.46
CA GLU A 99 -8.15 2.63 34.32
C GLU A 99 -6.80 2.55 33.59
N PHE A 100 -5.79 3.13 34.22
CA PHE A 100 -4.40 3.05 33.81
C PHE A 100 -3.61 2.22 34.81
N CYS A 101 -2.61 1.48 34.34
CA CYS A 101 -1.65 0.80 35.21
C CYS A 101 -0.22 0.96 34.70
N LEU A 102 0.72 1.00 35.64
CA LEU A 102 2.14 0.91 35.35
C LEU A 102 2.54 -0.55 35.19
N CYS A 103 3.26 -0.88 34.13
CA CYS A 103 3.67 -2.24 33.81
C CYS A 103 5.17 -2.30 33.56
N GLU A 104 5.83 -3.27 34.20
CA GLU A 104 7.21 -3.61 33.91
C GLU A 104 7.33 -4.26 32.51
N PRO A 105 8.43 -4.02 31.78
CA PRO A 105 8.69 -4.61 30.47
C PRO A 105 8.58 -6.14 30.48
N GLN A 106 9.07 -6.77 31.55
CA GLN A 106 9.06 -8.22 31.72
C GLN A 106 7.64 -8.78 31.84
N LYS A 107 6.61 -7.96 32.06
CA LYS A 107 5.22 -8.40 32.10
C LYS A 107 4.50 -8.24 30.75
N LEU A 108 5.12 -7.56 29.77
CA LEU A 108 4.60 -7.45 28.41
C LEU A 108 4.81 -8.77 27.66
N VAL A 109 3.72 -9.46 27.33
CA VAL A 109 3.80 -10.80 26.74
C VAL A 109 3.94 -10.71 25.23
N CYS A 110 2.99 -10.05 24.57
CA CYS A 110 2.97 -9.95 23.11
C CYS A 110 2.05 -8.85 22.59
N SER A 111 2.26 -8.44 21.34
CA SER A 111 1.35 -7.56 20.61
C SER A 111 0.15 -8.35 20.08
N VAL A 112 -1.01 -7.70 20.05
CA VAL A 112 -2.26 -8.24 19.51
C VAL A 112 -2.88 -7.25 18.54
N ASN A 113 -3.56 -7.81 17.54
CA ASN A 113 -4.29 -7.02 16.56
C ASN A 113 -5.72 -6.77 17.06
N VAL A 114 -6.01 -5.51 17.36
CA VAL A 114 -7.36 -5.04 17.66
C VAL A 114 -7.79 -4.07 16.56
N GLN A 115 -9.06 -4.11 16.20
CA GLN A 115 -9.64 -3.24 15.19
C GLN A 115 -10.81 -2.49 15.81
N HIS A 116 -10.98 -1.21 15.51
CA HIS A 116 -12.15 -0.46 15.98
C HIS A 116 -13.45 -1.13 15.51
N ASP A 117 -14.46 -1.18 16.39
CA ASP A 117 -15.80 -1.66 16.01
C ASP A 117 -16.56 -0.55 15.26
N CYS A 118 -16.20 -0.35 14.00
CA CYS A 118 -16.84 0.64 13.14
C CYS A 118 -18.34 0.39 12.96
N SER A 119 -18.79 -0.86 13.11
CA SER A 119 -20.19 -1.24 12.89
C SER A 119 -21.10 -0.66 13.97
N GLN A 120 -20.66 -0.73 15.23
CA GLN A 120 -21.36 -0.13 16.36
C GLN A 120 -21.02 1.35 16.56
N GLY A 121 -19.80 1.75 16.19
CA GLY A 121 -19.34 3.14 16.27
C GLY A 121 -20.04 4.07 15.27
N ARG A 122 -20.63 3.54 14.18
CA ARG A 122 -21.19 4.35 13.08
C ARG A 122 -20.14 5.28 12.47
N CYS A 123 -18.91 4.78 12.31
CA CYS A 123 -17.80 5.53 11.75
C CYS A 123 -18.10 5.92 10.29
N THR A 124 -17.58 7.06 9.85
CA THR A 124 -17.88 7.62 8.54
C THR A 124 -16.66 7.58 7.62
N LEU A 125 -16.89 7.54 6.31
CA LEU A 125 -15.83 7.58 5.29
C LEU A 125 -15.66 9.01 4.76
N THR A 126 -15.27 9.95 5.63
CA THR A 126 -15.23 11.37 5.30
C THR A 126 -13.90 11.84 4.72
N HIS A 127 -12.78 11.21 5.12
CA HIS A 127 -11.46 11.70 4.73
C HIS A 127 -10.99 11.05 3.42
N LYS A 128 -10.49 11.86 2.48
CA LYS A 128 -9.91 11.39 1.22
C LYS A 128 -8.39 11.42 1.33
N ILE A 129 -7.76 10.25 1.39
CA ILE A 129 -6.30 10.14 1.39
C ILE A 129 -5.81 9.77 -0.01
N PRO A 130 -4.84 10.53 -0.57
CA PRO A 130 -4.20 10.14 -1.82
C PRO A 130 -3.48 8.79 -1.68
N ILE A 131 -3.72 7.88 -2.63
CA ILE A 131 -3.08 6.58 -2.67
C ILE A 131 -1.65 6.78 -3.17
N ARG A 132 -0.68 6.19 -2.47
CA ARG A 132 0.70 6.10 -2.96
C ARG A 132 0.88 4.81 -3.76
N GLN A 133 1.42 4.93 -4.97
CA GLN A 133 1.86 3.79 -5.80
C GLN A 133 3.33 3.99 -6.11
N GLU A 134 4.15 2.95 -5.91
CA GLU A 134 5.60 3.02 -6.17
C GLU A 134 6.31 4.19 -5.45
N ARG A 135 5.80 4.56 -4.26
CA ARG A 135 6.21 5.74 -3.45
C ARG A 135 5.78 7.10 -4.00
N GLU A 136 5.19 7.17 -5.19
CA GLU A 136 4.64 8.39 -5.76
C GLU A 136 3.21 8.64 -5.30
N LEU A 137 2.86 9.90 -5.08
CA LEU A 137 1.50 10.32 -4.76
C LEU A 137 0.67 10.28 -6.04
N THR A 138 -0.43 9.54 -6.04
CA THR A 138 -1.33 9.49 -7.20
C THR A 138 -2.50 10.46 -7.03
N GLU A 139 -3.11 10.87 -8.14
CA GLU A 139 -4.38 11.62 -8.13
C GLU A 139 -5.56 10.78 -7.60
N ARG A 140 -5.38 9.45 -7.46
CA ARG A 140 -6.40 8.57 -6.92
C ARG A 140 -6.44 8.72 -5.41
N CYS A 141 -7.61 9.03 -4.88
CA CYS A 141 -7.84 9.01 -3.43
C CYS A 141 -8.59 7.74 -3.03
N ARG A 142 -8.26 7.22 -1.85
CA ARG A 142 -9.13 6.28 -1.11
C ARG A 142 -9.85 7.03 -0.01
N LEU A 143 -11.05 6.57 0.33
CA LEU A 143 -11.71 7.02 1.54
C LEU A 143 -11.07 6.35 2.75
N GLU A 144 -10.75 7.13 3.76
CA GLU A 144 -10.30 6.69 5.07
C GLU A 144 -11.49 6.72 6.04
N VAL A 145 -11.53 5.72 6.92
CA VAL A 145 -12.51 5.64 7.99
C VAL A 145 -12.14 6.65 9.08
N CYS A 146 -13.05 7.59 9.33
CA CYS A 146 -12.98 8.48 10.48
C CYS A 146 -13.78 7.85 11.62
N HIS A 147 -13.04 7.39 12.64
CA HIS A 147 -13.66 6.84 13.83
C HIS A 147 -14.38 7.94 14.62
N SER A 148 -15.62 7.64 15.01
CA SER A 148 -16.49 8.54 15.79
C SER A 148 -16.16 8.53 17.27
N ASP A 149 -15.58 7.43 17.75
CA ASP A 149 -15.06 7.23 19.09
C ASP A 149 -13.76 6.41 19.03
N ASP A 150 -13.07 6.31 20.16
CA ASP A 150 -11.87 5.50 20.32
C ASP A 150 -12.04 4.57 21.54
N SER A 151 -13.22 3.98 21.72
CA SER A 151 -13.53 3.22 22.95
C SER A 151 -13.86 1.75 22.71
N ARG A 152 -14.27 1.36 21.50
CA ARG A 152 -14.78 0.02 21.20
C ARG A 152 -13.97 -0.67 20.11
N TYR A 153 -13.56 -1.90 20.38
CA TYR A 153 -12.68 -2.67 19.53
C TYR A 153 -13.09 -4.13 19.46
N ILE A 154 -12.58 -4.78 18.42
CA ILE A 154 -12.78 -6.19 18.12
C ILE A 154 -11.40 -6.84 18.09
N LEU A 155 -11.23 -7.88 18.89
CA LEU A 155 -9.99 -8.63 18.97
C LEU A 155 -9.89 -9.62 17.81
N ASN A 156 -8.86 -9.46 16.97
CA ASN A 156 -8.63 -10.39 15.87
C ASN A 156 -8.01 -11.71 16.39
N VAL A 157 -8.87 -12.65 16.75
CA VAL A 157 -8.48 -14.01 17.19
C VAL A 157 -7.96 -14.89 16.05
N GLN A 158 -8.05 -14.45 14.80
CA GLN A 158 -7.53 -15.17 13.63
C GLN A 158 -6.10 -14.76 13.27
N ALA A 159 -5.49 -13.85 14.04
CA ALA A 159 -4.08 -13.53 13.88
C ALA A 159 -3.22 -14.78 14.05
N LEU A 160 -2.41 -15.10 13.04
CA LEU A 160 -1.51 -16.26 13.09
C LEU A 160 -0.39 -16.10 14.13
N HIS A 161 -0.01 -14.85 14.41
CA HIS A 161 0.97 -14.53 15.45
C HIS A 161 0.27 -14.50 16.82
N ASN A 162 0.92 -15.02 17.85
CA ASN A 162 0.48 -14.95 19.26
C ASN A 162 -0.88 -15.58 19.61
N SER A 163 -1.46 -16.42 18.75
CA SER A 163 -2.73 -17.10 18.99
C SER A 163 -2.78 -17.83 20.34
N LYS A 164 -1.68 -18.50 20.71
CA LYS A 164 -1.54 -19.17 22.02
C LYS A 164 -1.77 -18.24 23.21
N TYR A 165 -1.27 -17.01 23.16
CA TYR A 165 -1.44 -16.04 24.24
C TYR A 165 -2.83 -15.44 24.24
N ILE A 166 -3.38 -15.16 23.05
CA ILE A 166 -4.76 -14.70 22.90
C ILE A 166 -5.73 -15.74 23.49
N ASP A 167 -5.60 -17.01 23.12
CA ASP A 167 -6.46 -18.09 23.62
C ASP A 167 -6.39 -18.23 25.15
N LYS A 168 -5.19 -18.17 25.72
CA LYS A 168 -5.00 -18.22 27.18
C LYS A 168 -5.59 -17.00 27.90
N SER A 169 -5.66 -15.85 27.22
CA SER A 169 -6.20 -14.59 27.78
C SER A 169 -7.72 -14.51 27.70
N LEU A 170 -8.37 -15.38 26.92
CA LEU A 170 -9.82 -15.39 26.76
C LEU A 170 -10.49 -16.42 27.68
N PRO A 171 -11.67 -16.11 28.26
CA PRO A 171 -12.59 -17.09 28.82
C PRO A 171 -13.01 -18.14 27.80
N THR A 172 -13.33 -19.35 28.26
CA THR A 172 -13.66 -20.50 27.40
C THR A 172 -14.83 -20.20 26.45
N GLU A 173 -15.81 -19.42 26.90
CA GLU A 173 -17.01 -19.05 26.15
C GLU A 173 -16.70 -18.12 24.97
N LEU A 174 -15.58 -17.39 25.06
CA LEU A 174 -15.10 -16.48 24.03
C LEU A 174 -14.01 -17.13 23.15
N ARG A 175 -13.57 -18.35 23.47
CA ARG A 175 -12.62 -19.13 22.67
C ARG A 175 -13.30 -19.88 21.52
N GLY A 176 -12.54 -20.12 20.46
CA GLY A 176 -12.93 -20.98 19.35
C GLY A 176 -13.27 -20.24 18.06
N ALA A 177 -13.13 -20.94 16.94
CA ALA A 177 -13.41 -20.41 15.62
C ALA A 177 -14.90 -20.11 15.44
N LEU A 178 -15.19 -18.92 14.93
CA LEU A 178 -16.56 -18.46 14.67
C LEU A 178 -17.21 -19.08 13.47
N VAL A 179 -16.37 -19.42 12.51
CA VAL A 179 -16.83 -20.11 11.35
C VAL A 179 -16.70 -21.58 11.70
N GLN A 180 -17.80 -22.17 12.15
CA GLN A 180 -18.08 -23.54 11.74
C GLN A 180 -18.18 -23.49 10.22
N LEU A 181 -17.02 -23.52 9.56
CA LEU A 181 -16.95 -23.79 8.13
C LEU A 181 -17.75 -25.07 7.97
N GLY A 182 -18.70 -25.10 7.02
CA GLY A 182 -19.54 -26.26 6.74
C GLY A 182 -18.70 -27.46 6.33
N ASP A 183 -19.10 -28.23 5.32
CA ASP A 183 -18.16 -29.22 4.79
C ASP A 183 -16.92 -28.48 4.23
N ARG A 184 -15.80 -28.57 4.94
CA ARG A 184 -14.51 -27.98 4.55
C ARG A 184 -14.16 -28.38 3.12
N ASN A 185 -14.50 -29.59 2.70
CA ASN A 185 -14.24 -30.08 1.35
C ASN A 185 -15.07 -29.33 0.31
N GLU A 186 -16.31 -28.96 0.63
CA GLU A 186 -17.17 -28.21 -0.27
C GLU A 186 -16.64 -26.78 -0.47
N ILE A 187 -16.20 -26.13 0.60
CA ILE A 187 -15.60 -24.78 0.53
C ILE A 187 -14.29 -24.83 -0.28
N LEU A 188 -13.44 -25.83 -0.06
CA LEU A 188 -12.21 -26.02 -0.82
C LEU A 188 -12.50 -26.29 -2.31
N LYS A 189 -13.51 -27.12 -2.61
CA LYS A 189 -13.95 -27.42 -3.98
C LYS A 189 -14.45 -26.15 -4.67
N GLN A 190 -15.33 -25.39 -4.02
CA GLN A 190 -15.84 -24.12 -4.53
C GLN A 190 -14.70 -23.10 -4.74
N GLY A 191 -13.74 -23.02 -3.82
CA GLY A 191 -12.55 -22.21 -3.95
C GLY A 191 -11.71 -22.60 -5.17
N ALA A 192 -11.47 -23.90 -5.37
CA ALA A 192 -10.74 -24.43 -6.52
C ALA A 192 -11.46 -24.12 -7.84
N ASP A 193 -12.78 -24.30 -7.89
CA ASP A 193 -13.59 -24.02 -9.08
C ASP A 193 -13.60 -22.52 -9.41
N ASN A 194 -13.68 -21.65 -8.40
CA ASN A 194 -13.55 -20.21 -8.59
C ASN A 194 -12.18 -19.80 -9.17
N VAL A 195 -11.09 -20.42 -8.71
CA VAL A 195 -9.76 -20.17 -9.25
C VAL A 195 -9.63 -20.66 -10.70
N ARG A 196 -10.14 -21.87 -10.99
CA ARG A 196 -10.16 -22.43 -12.35
C ARG A 196 -10.98 -21.56 -13.30
N ASN A 197 -12.18 -21.15 -12.88
CA ASN A 197 -13.08 -20.31 -13.69
C ASN A 197 -12.45 -18.93 -13.96
N LYS A 198 -11.85 -18.29 -12.94
CA LYS A 198 -11.12 -17.02 -13.13
C LYS A 198 -9.92 -17.17 -14.07
N LYS A 199 -9.19 -18.28 -13.96
CA LYS A 199 -8.07 -18.57 -14.87
C LYS A 199 -8.55 -18.77 -16.31
N ALA A 200 -9.58 -19.59 -16.51
CA ALA A 200 -10.19 -19.83 -17.81
C ALA A 200 -10.70 -18.53 -18.45
N GLN A 201 -11.37 -17.67 -17.67
CA GLN A 201 -11.84 -16.36 -18.14
C GLN A 201 -10.67 -15.44 -18.54
N LYS A 202 -9.60 -15.40 -17.74
CA LYS A 202 -8.41 -14.59 -18.06
C LYS A 202 -7.71 -15.09 -19.33
N ASP A 203 -7.62 -16.42 -19.49
CA ASP A 203 -7.02 -17.04 -20.68
C ASP A 203 -7.88 -16.78 -21.93
N ALA A 204 -9.21 -16.88 -21.82
CA ALA A 204 -10.14 -16.51 -22.88
C ALA A 204 -10.01 -15.02 -23.28
N ASN A 205 -9.93 -14.11 -22.32
CA ASN A 205 -9.73 -12.68 -22.59
C ASN A 205 -8.38 -12.42 -23.29
N ARG A 206 -7.31 -13.11 -22.89
CA ARG A 206 -6.00 -13.00 -23.53
C ARG A 206 -6.05 -13.52 -24.97
N GLN A 207 -6.75 -14.63 -25.21
CA GLN A 207 -6.94 -15.17 -26.56
C GLN A 207 -7.76 -14.21 -27.44
N ALA A 208 -8.86 -13.67 -26.93
CA ALA A 208 -9.68 -12.69 -27.64
C ALA A 208 -8.87 -11.43 -28.00
N THR A 209 -8.06 -10.93 -27.06
CA THR A 209 -7.19 -9.76 -27.30
C THR A 209 -6.12 -10.06 -28.36
N LYS A 210 -5.53 -11.26 -28.34
CA LYS A 210 -4.57 -11.70 -29.36
C LYS A 210 -5.25 -11.80 -30.73
N ALA A 211 -6.40 -12.44 -30.82
CA ALA A 211 -7.16 -12.58 -32.06
C ALA A 211 -7.56 -11.21 -32.64
N ALA A 212 -7.97 -10.25 -31.80
CA ALA A 212 -8.28 -8.90 -32.24
C ALA A 212 -7.05 -8.17 -32.80
N LYS A 213 -5.88 -8.30 -32.17
CA LYS A 213 -4.62 -7.75 -32.69
C LYS A 213 -4.23 -8.40 -34.02
N ASP A 214 -4.30 -9.71 -34.11
CA ASP A 214 -3.96 -10.46 -35.33
C ASP A 214 -4.93 -10.13 -36.49
N ALA A 215 -6.22 -9.85 -36.19
CA ALA A 215 -7.19 -9.40 -37.18
C ALA A 215 -6.91 -7.95 -37.64
N PHE A 216 -6.53 -7.07 -36.72
CA PHE A 216 -6.15 -5.69 -37.03
C PHE A 216 -4.92 -5.65 -37.94
N THR A 217 -3.86 -6.39 -37.61
CA THR A 217 -2.64 -6.48 -38.44
C THR A 217 -2.95 -6.98 -39.85
N ARG A 218 -3.76 -8.06 -39.97
CA ARG A 218 -4.18 -8.57 -41.29
C ARG A 218 -4.97 -7.55 -42.11
N THR A 219 -5.82 -6.76 -41.46
CA THR A 219 -6.60 -5.70 -42.14
C THR A 219 -5.67 -4.58 -42.63
N LEU A 220 -4.68 -4.21 -41.82
CA LEU A 220 -3.68 -3.20 -42.17
C LEU A 220 -2.82 -3.67 -43.36
N GLU A 221 -2.31 -4.89 -43.33
CA GLU A 221 -1.54 -5.48 -44.44
C GLU A 221 -2.37 -5.54 -45.73
N ALA A 222 -3.65 -5.91 -45.64
CA ALA A 222 -4.54 -5.93 -46.80
C ALA A 222 -4.78 -4.53 -47.40
N SER A 223 -4.87 -3.48 -46.57
CA SER A 223 -4.97 -2.10 -47.06
C SER A 223 -3.70 -1.62 -47.78
N MET A 224 -2.51 -1.98 -47.26
CA MET A 224 -1.24 -1.58 -47.88
C MET A 224 -1.00 -2.25 -49.23
N VAL A 225 -1.49 -3.48 -49.43
CA VAL A 225 -1.41 -4.15 -50.74
C VAL A 225 -2.30 -3.44 -51.76
N ARG A 226 -3.54 -3.07 -51.39
CA ARG A 226 -4.46 -2.37 -52.29
C ARG A 226 -3.93 -1.02 -52.77
N GLU A 227 -3.28 -0.24 -51.88
CA GLU A 227 -2.69 1.05 -52.26
C GLU A 227 -1.56 0.92 -53.29
N ARG A 228 -0.78 -0.17 -53.23
CA ARG A 228 0.28 -0.42 -54.23
C ARG A 228 -0.28 -0.73 -55.60
N ASP A 229 -1.34 -1.52 -55.68
CA ASP A 229 -1.93 -1.90 -56.97
C ASP A 229 -2.60 -0.70 -57.66
N THR A 230 -3.20 0.23 -56.91
CA THR A 230 -3.79 1.46 -57.49
C THR A 230 -2.78 2.46 -58.04
N ARG A 231 -1.48 2.33 -57.75
CA ARG A 231 -0.45 3.29 -58.20
C ARG A 231 0.31 2.84 -59.46
N ALA A 232 0.00 1.63 -59.97
CA ALA A 232 0.68 1.05 -61.13
C ALA A 232 -0.03 1.30 -62.47
N GLU A 233 -1.23 1.90 -62.46
CA GLU A 233 -1.97 2.25 -63.68
C GLU A 233 -2.37 3.74 -63.69
N ASP A 234 -1.40 4.61 -63.94
CA ASP A 234 -1.69 5.92 -64.55
C ASP A 234 -0.52 6.34 -65.46
N PRO A 235 -0.53 5.90 -66.73
CA PRO A 235 0.40 6.36 -67.74
C PRO A 235 -0.16 7.63 -68.42
N GLY A 236 0.32 8.78 -67.93
CA GLY A 236 0.51 9.98 -68.74
C GLY A 236 -0.71 10.88 -68.94
N ASP A 237 -0.65 12.07 -68.35
CA ASP A 237 -1.04 13.28 -69.07
C ASP A 237 -0.17 14.45 -68.60
N ASP A 238 0.78 14.82 -69.46
CA ASP A 238 1.59 16.01 -69.34
C ASP A 238 0.71 17.21 -69.67
N THR A 239 0.17 17.89 -68.66
CA THR A 239 -0.37 19.24 -68.84
C THR A 239 0.37 20.24 -67.96
N GLU A 240 1.36 20.89 -68.57
CA GLU A 240 1.93 22.14 -68.11
C GLU A 240 0.82 23.21 -68.06
N HIS A 241 0.51 23.74 -66.88
CA HIS A 241 -0.11 25.05 -66.80
C HIS A 241 0.51 25.93 -65.73
N ALA A 242 0.88 27.11 -66.21
CA ALA A 242 1.59 28.17 -65.55
C ALA A 242 0.81 28.83 -64.42
N GLY A 243 1.57 29.21 -63.39
CA GLY A 243 1.53 30.51 -62.73
C GLY A 243 0.19 31.03 -62.23
N THR A 244 0.01 31.07 -60.91
CA THR A 244 -0.69 32.19 -60.27
C THR A 244 -0.12 32.40 -58.87
N SER A 245 0.54 33.55 -58.71
CA SER A 245 0.90 34.17 -57.44
C SER A 245 -0.39 34.57 -56.72
N ALA A 246 -0.64 33.98 -55.55
CA ALA A 246 -1.78 34.33 -54.69
C ALA A 246 -1.26 34.77 -53.32
N GLN A 247 -1.62 36.00 -52.96
CA GLN A 247 -1.44 36.59 -51.64
C GLN A 247 -2.07 35.69 -50.58
N ALA A 248 -1.30 35.38 -49.54
CA ALA A 248 -1.73 34.59 -48.39
C ALA A 248 -2.76 35.36 -47.57
N THR A 249 -4.04 35.24 -47.93
CA THR A 249 -5.14 35.41 -46.99
C THR A 249 -5.11 34.22 -46.03
N THR A 250 -4.93 34.50 -44.74
CA THR A 250 -4.91 33.52 -43.66
C THR A 250 -6.30 32.90 -43.48
N GLU A 251 -6.66 31.97 -44.36
CA GLU A 251 -7.88 31.19 -44.24
C GLU A 251 -7.75 30.23 -43.05
N GLY A 252 -8.73 30.26 -42.14
CA GLY A 252 -8.74 29.43 -40.95
C GLY A 252 -8.77 27.95 -41.30
N SER A 253 -7.83 27.19 -40.73
CA SER A 253 -7.76 25.73 -40.86
C SER A 253 -9.10 25.04 -40.60
N THR A 254 -9.44 24.07 -41.45
CA THR A 254 -10.72 23.38 -41.38
C THR A 254 -10.81 22.48 -40.12
N PRO A 255 -12.02 22.18 -39.63
CA PRO A 255 -12.25 21.28 -38.49
C PRO A 255 -11.48 19.95 -38.56
N LEU A 256 -11.43 19.37 -39.75
CA LEU A 256 -10.79 18.08 -40.00
C LEU A 256 -9.27 18.18 -39.92
N GLU A 257 -8.70 19.27 -40.46
CA GLU A 257 -7.26 19.53 -40.39
C GLU A 257 -6.80 19.76 -38.95
N GLN A 258 -7.56 20.54 -38.16
CA GLN A 258 -7.25 20.75 -36.74
C GLN A 258 -7.33 19.43 -35.94
N SER A 259 -8.35 18.61 -36.22
CA SER A 259 -8.48 17.30 -35.57
C SER A 259 -7.31 16.37 -35.93
N LEU A 260 -6.90 16.34 -37.20
CA LEU A 260 -5.75 15.56 -37.65
C LEU A 260 -4.45 16.07 -37.02
N TYR A 261 -4.28 17.39 -36.93
CA TYR A 261 -3.13 18.02 -36.28
C TYR A 261 -3.00 17.58 -34.81
N PHE A 262 -4.06 17.73 -34.00
CA PHE A 262 -4.01 17.33 -32.59
C PHE A 262 -3.90 15.81 -32.38
N SER A 263 -4.33 15.00 -33.35
CA SER A 263 -4.25 13.54 -33.26
C SER A 263 -2.80 13.01 -33.20
N GLN A 264 -1.84 13.79 -33.66
CA GLN A 264 -0.41 13.45 -33.67
C GLN A 264 0.23 13.50 -32.27
N TYR A 265 -0.39 14.19 -31.31
CA TYR A 265 0.15 14.35 -29.97
C TYR A 265 -0.21 13.21 -28.99
N THR A 266 0.62 13.01 -27.98
CA THR A 266 0.33 12.06 -26.88
C THR A 266 -0.75 12.62 -25.94
N VAL A 267 -1.31 11.77 -25.07
CA VAL A 267 -2.37 12.19 -24.14
C VAL A 267 -1.86 13.22 -23.14
N GLU A 268 -0.59 13.14 -22.76
CA GLU A 268 0.09 14.04 -21.84
C GLU A 268 0.18 15.45 -22.42
N ILE A 269 0.62 15.58 -23.68
CA ILE A 269 0.69 16.87 -24.40
C ILE A 269 -0.71 17.47 -24.54
N LEU A 270 -1.70 16.65 -24.92
CA LEU A 270 -3.09 17.11 -25.06
C LEU A 270 -3.67 17.60 -23.72
N LYS A 271 -3.35 16.91 -22.61
CA LYS A 271 -3.72 17.37 -21.26
C LYS A 271 -2.97 18.65 -20.86
N GLY A 272 -1.71 18.80 -21.24
CA GLY A 272 -0.93 20.03 -21.04
C GLY A 272 -1.58 21.23 -21.74
N LEU A 273 -1.96 21.06 -23.01
CA LEU A 273 -2.71 22.07 -23.78
C LEU A 273 -4.07 22.37 -23.13
N CYS A 274 -4.82 21.34 -22.72
CA CYS A 274 -6.09 21.54 -22.00
C CYS A 274 -5.89 22.33 -20.70
N ARG A 275 -4.83 22.05 -19.94
CA ARG A 275 -4.50 22.76 -18.69
C ARG A 275 -4.17 24.23 -18.95
N LYS A 276 -3.35 24.52 -19.96
CA LYS A 276 -3.01 25.90 -20.40
C LYS A 276 -4.27 26.72 -20.69
N HIS A 277 -5.27 26.10 -21.30
CA HIS A 277 -6.54 26.75 -21.65
C HIS A 277 -7.68 26.56 -20.63
N LYS A 278 -7.38 26.03 -19.44
CA LYS A 278 -8.35 25.78 -18.35
C LYS A 278 -9.54 24.89 -18.77
N LEU A 279 -9.29 23.91 -19.65
CA LEU A 279 -10.25 22.89 -20.07
C LEU A 279 -10.25 21.68 -19.13
N VAL A 280 -11.35 20.91 -19.14
CA VAL A 280 -11.48 19.66 -18.37
C VAL A 280 -10.49 18.60 -18.87
N LEU A 281 -9.73 17.99 -17.95
CA LEU A 281 -8.64 17.04 -18.26
C LEU A 281 -9.07 15.56 -18.34
N SER A 282 -10.31 15.24 -17.97
CA SER A 282 -10.82 13.87 -17.96
C SER A 282 -11.34 13.44 -19.32
N GLY A 283 -11.11 12.18 -19.70
CA GLY A 283 -11.67 11.59 -20.91
C GLY A 283 -10.66 10.78 -21.72
N ALA A 284 -11.17 10.13 -22.76
CA ALA A 284 -10.34 9.48 -23.77
C ALA A 284 -9.63 10.52 -24.65
N LYS A 285 -8.53 10.13 -25.32
CA LYS A 285 -7.74 10.99 -26.23
C LYS A 285 -8.62 11.80 -27.20
N ARG A 286 -9.61 11.14 -27.82
CA ARG A 286 -10.55 11.77 -28.76
C ARG A 286 -11.33 12.93 -28.14
N GLN A 287 -11.82 12.76 -26.90
CA GLN A 287 -12.57 13.81 -26.19
C GLN A 287 -11.69 15.03 -25.85
N LEU A 288 -10.39 14.82 -25.63
CA LEU A 288 -9.45 15.93 -25.42
C LEU A 288 -9.21 16.69 -26.73
N ILE A 289 -9.07 15.96 -27.86
CA ILE A 289 -8.93 16.56 -29.20
C ILE A 289 -10.17 17.39 -29.53
N ASP A 290 -11.37 16.83 -29.37
CA ASP A 290 -12.63 17.51 -29.71
C ASP A 290 -12.74 18.86 -28.96
N ARG A 291 -12.43 18.90 -27.66
CA ARG A 291 -12.45 20.13 -26.85
C ARG A 291 -11.42 21.17 -27.32
N LEU A 292 -10.22 20.73 -27.71
CA LEU A 292 -9.19 21.63 -28.22
C LEU A 292 -9.59 22.20 -29.57
N VAL A 293 -10.13 21.38 -30.48
CA VAL A 293 -10.64 21.84 -31.78
C VAL A 293 -11.76 22.87 -31.59
N ASP A 294 -12.72 22.60 -30.70
CA ASP A 294 -13.82 23.53 -30.41
C ASP A 294 -13.32 24.86 -29.82
N LEU A 295 -12.35 24.80 -28.91
CA LEU A 295 -11.74 26.00 -28.31
C LEU A 295 -10.99 26.84 -29.36
N TYR A 296 -10.11 26.21 -30.15
CA TYR A 296 -9.26 26.93 -31.10
C TYR A 296 -10.11 27.56 -32.21
N ARG A 297 -11.16 26.86 -32.65
CA ARG A 297 -12.14 27.42 -33.58
C ARG A 297 -12.91 28.59 -32.99
N SER A 298 -13.54 28.39 -31.82
CA SER A 298 -14.42 29.41 -31.23
C SER A 298 -13.69 30.70 -30.88
N LYS A 299 -12.39 30.61 -30.56
CA LYS A 299 -11.55 31.77 -30.24
C LYS A 299 -10.71 32.29 -31.40
N GLY A 300 -10.78 31.65 -32.57
CA GLY A 300 -9.94 31.99 -33.72
C GLY A 300 -8.44 31.93 -33.41
N LEU A 301 -8.03 30.99 -32.55
CA LEU A 301 -6.63 30.87 -32.15
C LEU A 301 -5.82 30.18 -33.25
N PRO A 302 -4.58 30.65 -33.53
CA PRO A 302 -3.67 29.91 -34.38
C PRO A 302 -3.31 28.57 -33.72
N LEU A 303 -3.01 27.54 -34.52
CA LEU A 303 -2.53 26.26 -33.99
C LEU A 303 -1.27 26.46 -33.13
N PRO A 304 -1.07 25.65 -32.07
CA PRO A 304 0.12 25.76 -31.23
C PRO A 304 1.39 25.70 -32.06
N THR A 305 2.38 26.53 -31.76
CA THR A 305 3.67 26.43 -32.44
C THR A 305 4.47 25.23 -31.90
N HIS A 306 5.46 24.76 -32.66
CA HIS A 306 6.35 23.69 -32.21
C HIS A 306 7.03 24.02 -30.87
N GLU A 307 7.41 25.28 -30.67
CA GLU A 307 8.02 25.77 -29.43
C GLU A 307 7.08 25.66 -28.23
N GLU A 308 5.79 25.98 -28.40
CA GLU A 308 4.79 25.78 -27.34
C GLU A 308 4.62 24.31 -26.98
N ILE A 309 4.70 23.41 -27.96
CA ILE A 309 4.61 21.96 -27.74
C ILE A 309 5.86 21.44 -27.01
N GLU A 310 7.05 21.91 -27.35
CA GLU A 310 8.29 21.56 -26.64
C GLU A 310 8.28 22.07 -25.19
N GLN A 311 7.80 23.30 -24.95
CA GLN A 311 7.68 23.82 -23.59
C GLN A 311 6.76 22.95 -22.72
N LEU A 312 5.66 22.44 -23.28
CA LEU A 312 4.76 21.53 -22.57
C LEU A 312 5.40 20.17 -22.27
N LYS A 313 6.36 19.70 -23.08
CA LYS A 313 7.12 18.48 -22.77
C LYS A 313 8.06 18.68 -21.58
N ILE A 314 8.65 19.88 -21.46
CA ILE A 314 9.54 20.25 -20.34
C ILE A 314 8.74 20.44 -19.05
N ASP A 315 7.60 21.13 -19.13
CA ASP A 315 6.73 21.41 -17.98
C ASP A 315 5.93 20.19 -17.53
N THR A 316 5.90 19.13 -18.35
CA THR A 316 5.44 17.82 -17.90
C THR A 316 6.54 17.27 -17.00
N PRO A 317 6.33 17.18 -15.66
CA PRO A 317 7.37 16.70 -14.76
C PRO A 317 7.87 15.36 -15.29
N ALA A 318 9.15 15.34 -15.67
CA ALA A 318 9.79 14.12 -16.12
C ALA A 318 9.49 13.03 -15.07
N PRO A 319 9.15 11.79 -15.49
CA PRO A 319 9.02 10.69 -14.54
C PRO A 319 10.31 10.67 -13.71
N HIS A 320 10.17 10.95 -12.42
CA HIS A 320 11.29 11.13 -11.51
C HIS A 320 11.95 9.75 -11.31
N ILE A 321 12.87 9.39 -12.21
CA ILE A 321 13.84 8.33 -11.99
C ILE A 321 14.80 8.88 -10.94
N ASN A 322 14.46 8.76 -9.66
CA ASN A 322 15.38 9.13 -8.59
C ASN A 322 16.49 8.07 -8.49
N GLY A 323 17.67 8.44 -9.01
CA GLY A 323 18.97 7.84 -8.67
C GLY A 323 19.22 7.95 -7.15
N ALA A 324 19.69 6.89 -6.50
CA ALA A 324 21.09 6.43 -6.49
C ALA A 324 21.98 7.38 -5.69
N SER A 325 22.13 7.04 -4.41
CA SER A 325 23.13 7.61 -3.50
C SER A 325 24.53 7.25 -3.96
N SER A 326 25.45 8.20 -3.84
CA SER A 326 26.87 8.06 -4.15
C SER A 326 27.51 6.87 -3.43
N THR A 327 28.16 6.00 -4.18
CA THR A 327 29.14 5.04 -3.67
C THR A 327 30.45 5.27 -4.41
N LEU A 328 31.51 5.41 -3.60
CA LEU A 328 32.91 5.49 -3.96
C LEU A 328 33.31 4.53 -5.09
N GLU A 329 34.10 5.07 -6.01
CA GLU A 329 34.78 4.34 -7.07
C GLU A 329 35.71 3.27 -6.46
N HIS A 330 35.45 2.01 -6.82
CA HIS A 330 36.44 0.95 -6.78
C HIS A 330 36.57 0.39 -8.20
N ASN A 331 37.73 0.65 -8.79
CA ASN A 331 38.18 0.00 -10.02
C ASN A 331 38.18 -1.53 -9.81
N ASN A 332 37.46 -2.25 -10.66
CA ASN A 332 37.62 -3.69 -10.79
C ASN A 332 37.58 -4.09 -12.28
N PRO A 333 38.53 -4.90 -12.75
CA PRO A 333 38.71 -5.22 -14.16
C PRO A 333 37.71 -6.25 -14.68
N GLU A 334 37.32 -6.10 -15.94
CA GLU A 334 36.52 -7.06 -16.70
C GLU A 334 37.20 -8.42 -16.81
N GLY A 335 36.46 -9.47 -16.46
CA GLY A 335 36.84 -10.86 -16.74
C GLY A 335 36.69 -11.79 -15.55
N SER A 336 35.47 -12.20 -15.21
CA SER A 336 35.27 -13.43 -14.43
C SER A 336 33.97 -14.12 -14.82
N GLU A 337 34.09 -15.40 -15.15
CA GLU A 337 33.01 -16.33 -15.44
C GLU A 337 31.96 -16.43 -14.31
N PRO A 338 30.70 -16.73 -14.63
CA PRO A 338 29.65 -16.88 -13.64
C PRO A 338 29.90 -18.09 -12.72
N PRO A 339 29.71 -17.97 -11.39
CA PRO A 339 30.00 -19.04 -10.46
C PRO A 339 28.98 -20.19 -10.58
N ALA A 340 29.50 -21.41 -10.46
CA ALA A 340 28.73 -22.64 -10.51
C ALA A 340 27.61 -22.68 -9.44
N LYS A 341 26.43 -23.16 -9.86
CA LYS A 341 25.24 -23.37 -9.03
C LYS A 341 25.57 -24.24 -7.81
N ARG A 342 25.61 -23.64 -6.61
CA ARG A 342 25.77 -24.36 -5.34
C ARG A 342 24.60 -25.31 -5.11
N ARG A 343 24.89 -26.61 -5.04
CA ARG A 343 23.95 -27.63 -4.55
C ARG A 343 23.69 -27.40 -3.06
N ARG A 344 22.42 -27.46 -2.65
CA ARG A 344 22.02 -27.45 -1.23
C ARG A 344 22.63 -28.67 -0.53
N PRO A 345 23.27 -28.51 0.64
CA PRO A 345 23.68 -29.65 1.45
C PRO A 345 22.45 -30.38 2.01
N LEU A 346 22.52 -31.71 2.03
CA LEU A 346 21.56 -32.56 2.73
C LEU A 346 21.58 -32.28 4.24
N PRO A 347 20.42 -32.38 4.93
CA PRO A 347 20.33 -32.12 6.36
C PRO A 347 21.12 -33.18 7.15
N LYS A 348 22.04 -32.73 8.00
CA LYS A 348 22.78 -33.60 8.93
C LYS A 348 21.86 -34.05 10.06
N ALA A 349 21.95 -35.35 10.38
CA ALA A 349 21.24 -35.98 11.48
C ALA A 349 21.58 -35.35 12.84
N ARG A 350 20.58 -35.32 13.72
CA ARG A 350 20.61 -34.73 15.06
C ARG A 350 21.40 -35.62 16.03
N PRO A 351 22.44 -35.12 16.72
CA PRO A 351 23.06 -35.87 17.80
C PRO A 351 22.24 -35.75 19.09
N THR A 352 22.05 -36.87 19.76
CA THR A 352 21.59 -36.98 21.15
C THR A 352 22.79 -36.92 22.09
N GLY A 353 22.77 -36.04 23.10
CA GLY A 353 23.64 -36.18 24.27
C GLY A 353 24.03 -34.85 24.95
N PRO A 354 24.20 -34.82 26.29
CA PRO A 354 24.03 -33.63 27.12
C PRO A 354 25.36 -32.93 27.49
N GLY A 355 25.28 -31.66 27.90
CA GLY A 355 26.39 -30.94 28.53
C GLY A 355 26.24 -29.42 28.44
N SER A 356 26.23 -28.77 29.61
CA SER A 356 26.37 -27.34 29.91
C SER A 356 27.43 -26.63 29.04
N ASP A 357 27.38 -25.33 28.72
CA ASP A 357 27.49 -24.17 29.63
C ASP A 357 27.46 -22.86 28.80
N ASN A 358 27.32 -21.73 29.51
CA ASN A 358 27.09 -20.34 29.12
C ASN A 358 27.69 -19.73 27.82
N SER A 359 26.91 -18.85 27.18
CA SER A 359 27.34 -17.49 26.75
C SER A 359 26.19 -16.63 26.17
N ASP A 360 25.91 -15.52 26.87
CA ASP A 360 25.45 -14.20 26.44
C ASP A 360 24.49 -14.04 25.25
N VAL A 361 23.20 -13.98 25.60
CA VAL A 361 22.23 -13.09 24.97
C VAL A 361 21.47 -12.41 26.10
N ILE A 362 21.55 -11.08 26.20
CA ILE A 362 20.65 -10.30 27.04
C ILE A 362 19.26 -10.37 26.41
N ARG A 363 18.52 -11.41 26.77
CA ARG A 363 17.07 -11.37 26.91
C ARG A 363 16.82 -10.89 28.34
N LEU A 364 15.98 -9.86 28.46
CA LEU A 364 15.49 -9.35 29.74
C LEU A 364 14.88 -10.45 30.61
#